data_AF-A0A183HV65-F1
#
_entry.id   AF-A0A183HV65-F1
#
_cell.length_a   1.000
_cell.length_b   1.000
_cell.length_c   1.000
_cell.angle_alpha   90.00
_cell.angle_beta   90.00
_cell.angle_gamma   90.00
#
_symmetry.space_group_name_H-M   'P 1'
#
loop_
_entity.id
_entity.type
_entity.pdbx_description
1 polymer ?
#
loop_
_entity_poly.entity_id
_entity_poly.type
_entity_poly.pdbx_seq_one_letter_code
_entity_poly.pdbx_strand_id
1 'polypeptide(L)'
;MLRSFQSELGTISSDMKRLQQQSIDISQQLQNRQKIRGELSQFVDDMVVSQNMIQAIVERDVGDREFLEQLHELQHKLQFLKAQEFRDAKATSDVHDVIENLKYKAGHGEDKRVATFKNFIFQKAVDKLSNSTRSTS
;
A
#
# COMPACT_ATOMS: atom_id res chain seq x y z
N MET A 1 29.15 -44.68 -45.37
CA MET A 1 28.01 -43.79 -45.66
C MET A 1 26.85 -43.97 -44.67
N LEU A 2 26.29 -45.17 -44.47
CA LEU A 2 25.14 -45.33 -43.52
C LEU A 2 25.50 -45.11 -42.05
N ARG A 3 26.68 -45.55 -41.59
CA ARG A 3 27.14 -45.33 -40.21
C ARG A 3 27.40 -43.86 -39.88
N SER A 4 27.92 -43.07 -40.83
CA SER A 4 28.11 -41.63 -40.63
C SER A 4 26.76 -40.91 -40.57
N PHE A 5 25.82 -41.28 -41.45
CA PHE A 5 24.46 -40.74 -41.43
C PHE A 5 23.72 -41.07 -40.12
N GLN A 6 23.85 -42.30 -39.63
CA GLN A 6 23.30 -42.70 -38.32
C GLN A 6 23.93 -41.89 -37.17
N SER A 7 25.24 -41.64 -37.22
CA SER A 7 25.93 -40.81 -36.23
C SER A 7 25.43 -39.37 -36.25
N GLU A 8 25.28 -38.77 -37.43
CA GLU A 8 24.77 -37.40 -37.60
C GLU A 8 23.34 -37.25 -37.06
N LEU A 9 22.45 -38.21 -37.32
CA LEU A 9 21.11 -38.24 -36.73
C LEU A 9 21.13 -38.39 -35.21
N GLY A 10 22.07 -39.17 -34.66
CA GLY A 10 22.28 -39.29 -33.22
C GLY A 10 22.70 -37.97 -32.58
N THR A 11 23.62 -37.25 -33.22
CA THR A 11 24.06 -35.91 -32.79
C THR A 11 22.91 -34.91 -32.84
N ILE A 12 22.18 -34.83 -33.95
CA ILE A 12 21.02 -33.95 -34.11
C ILE A 12 19.94 -34.25 -33.06
N SER A 13 19.66 -35.52 -32.78
CA SER A 13 18.68 -35.92 -31.76
C SER A 13 19.13 -35.51 -30.35
N SER A 14 20.42 -35.66 -30.04
CA SER A 14 21.00 -35.18 -28.78
C SER A 14 20.91 -33.65 -28.66
N ASP A 15 21.20 -32.94 -29.74
CA ASP A 15 21.11 -31.48 -29.78
C ASP A 15 19.68 -30.98 -29.61
N MET A 16 18.72 -31.65 -30.26
CA MET A 16 17.30 -31.36 -30.09
C MET A 16 16.85 -31.59 -28.64
N LYS A 17 17.25 -32.70 -28.02
CA LYS A 17 16.97 -32.97 -26.60
C LYS A 17 17.61 -31.92 -25.69
N ARG A 18 18.85 -31.50 -25.99
CA ARG A 18 19.54 -30.46 -25.23
C ARG A 18 18.83 -29.11 -25.34
N LEU A 19 18.43 -28.70 -26.53
CA LEU A 19 17.66 -27.47 -26.74
C LEU A 19 16.31 -27.51 -26.03
N GLN A 20 15.64 -28.66 -26.07
CA GLN A 20 14.37 -28.83 -25.37
C GLN A 20 14.56 -28.73 -23.85
N GLN A 21 15.60 -29.35 -23.29
CA GLN A 21 15.92 -29.23 -21.87
C GLN A 21 16.24 -27.77 -21.50
N GLN A 22 17.07 -27.09 -22.29
CA GLN A 22 17.39 -25.68 -22.08
C GLN A 22 16.14 -24.80 -22.10
N SER A 23 15.19 -25.06 -23.01
CA SER A 23 13.92 -24.34 -23.06
C SER A 23 13.10 -24.51 -21.78
N ILE A 24 13.03 -25.73 -21.25
CA ILE A 24 12.34 -26.03 -19.98
C ILE A 24 13.02 -25.29 -18.83
N ASP A 25 14.36 -25.35 -18.74
CA ASP A 25 15.13 -24.72 -17.68
C ASP A 25 14.94 -23.19 -17.69
N ILE A 26 14.98 -22.56 -18.87
CA ILE A 26 14.74 -21.12 -19.03
C ILE A 26 13.31 -20.76 -18.62
N SER A 27 12.31 -21.55 -19.03
CA SER A 27 10.92 -21.34 -18.68
C SER A 27 10.72 -21.38 -17.16
N GLN A 28 11.32 -22.35 -16.49
CA GLN A 28 11.27 -22.47 -15.03
C GLN A 28 11.96 -21.28 -14.34
N GLN A 29 13.13 -20.87 -14.83
CA GLN A 29 13.81 -19.68 -14.30
C GLN A 29 12.97 -18.41 -14.44
N LEU A 30 12.29 -18.24 -15.58
CA LEU A 30 11.38 -17.12 -15.81
C LEU A 30 10.20 -17.15 -14.83
N GLN A 31 9.54 -18.31 -14.67
CA GLN A 31 8.44 -18.47 -13.73
C GLN A 31 8.85 -18.16 -12.28
N ASN A 32 10.03 -18.64 -11.86
CA ASN A 32 10.58 -18.34 -10.54
C ASN A 32 10.79 -16.83 -10.35
N ARG A 33 11.37 -16.14 -11.35
CA ARG A 33 11.56 -14.68 -11.31
C ARG A 33 10.23 -13.93 -11.26
N GLN A 34 9.22 -14.36 -12.01
CA GLN A 34 7.90 -13.74 -11.99
C GLN A 34 7.21 -13.90 -10.65
N LYS A 35 7.29 -15.09 -10.05
CA LYS A 35 6.73 -15.36 -8.72
C LYS A 35 7.37 -14.46 -7.66
N ILE A 36 8.70 -14.43 -7.60
CA ILE A 36 9.43 -13.58 -6.65
C ILE A 36 9.10 -12.09 -6.88
N ARG A 37 9.04 -11.65 -8.14
CA ARG A 37 8.65 -10.26 -8.47
C ARG A 37 7.24 -9.94 -7.97
N GLY A 38 6.29 -10.86 -8.12
CA GLY A 38 4.92 -10.68 -7.63
C GLY A 38 4.87 -10.52 -6.12
N GLU A 39 5.52 -11.43 -5.40
CA GLU A 39 5.60 -11.39 -3.93
C GLU A 39 6.29 -10.11 -3.43
N LEU A 40 7.40 -9.70 -4.05
CA LEU A 40 8.10 -8.46 -3.70
C LEU A 40 7.30 -7.21 -4.04
N SER A 41 6.60 -7.19 -5.19
CA SER A 41 5.76 -6.04 -5.56
C SER A 41 4.65 -5.83 -4.55
N GLN A 42 3.94 -6.90 -4.20
CA GLN A 42 2.88 -6.83 -3.19
C GLN A 42 3.42 -6.35 -1.84
N PHE A 43 4.58 -6.87 -1.41
CA PHE A 43 5.24 -6.43 -0.19
C PHE A 43 5.57 -4.93 -0.20
N VAL A 44 6.09 -4.41 -1.32
CA VAL A 44 6.39 -2.99 -1.48
C VAL A 44 5.11 -2.15 -1.47
N ASP A 45 4.06 -2.58 -2.18
CA ASP A 45 2.78 -1.88 -2.24
C ASP A 45 2.12 -1.79 -0.86
N ASP A 46 2.20 -2.87 -0.07
CA ASP A 46 1.68 -2.91 1.30
C ASP A 46 2.47 -1.99 2.24
N MET A 47 3.78 -1.83 2.07
CA MET A 47 4.60 -0.93 2.90
C MET A 47 4.63 0.52 2.46
N VAL A 48 4.43 0.84 1.17
CA VAL A 48 4.56 2.21 0.67
C VAL A 48 3.50 3.11 1.30
N VAL A 49 3.93 4.24 1.86
CA VAL A 49 3.04 5.32 2.30
C VAL A 49 3.05 6.39 1.22
N SER A 50 1.93 6.58 0.53
CA SER A 50 1.83 7.57 -0.54
C SER A 50 1.77 8.99 0.02
N GLN A 51 2.26 9.98 -0.74
CA GLN A 51 2.15 11.38 -0.34
C GLN A 51 0.69 11.84 -0.26
N ASN A 52 -0.18 11.25 -1.09
CA ASN A 52 -1.62 11.51 -1.01
C ASN A 52 -2.20 11.06 0.33
N MET A 53 -1.81 9.89 0.85
CA MET A 53 -2.23 9.40 2.16
C MET A 53 -1.85 10.38 3.27
N ILE A 54 -0.61 10.88 3.23
CA ILE A 54 -0.11 11.84 4.20
C ILE A 54 -0.93 13.14 4.14
N GLN A 55 -1.11 13.70 2.94
CA GLN A 55 -1.89 14.93 2.75
C GLN A 55 -3.35 14.76 3.16
N ALA A 56 -3.97 13.65 2.77
CA ALA A 56 -5.35 13.34 3.13
C ALA A 56 -5.52 13.31 4.65
N ILE A 57 -4.67 12.57 5.37
CA ILE A 57 -4.77 12.44 6.83
C ILE A 57 -4.46 13.77 7.55
N VAL A 58 -3.50 14.54 7.05
CA VAL A 58 -3.05 15.76 7.71
C VAL A 58 -3.97 16.95 7.43
N GLU A 59 -4.51 17.07 6.22
CA GLU A 59 -5.15 18.29 5.73
C GLU A 59 -6.66 18.13 5.53
N ARG A 60 -7.15 16.97 5.07
CA ARG A 60 -8.58 16.77 4.74
C ARG A 60 -9.43 16.57 5.96
N ASP A 61 -10.69 17.03 5.91
CA ASP A 61 -11.61 16.95 7.05
C ASP A 61 -12.03 15.51 7.34
N VAL A 62 -12.32 15.22 8.61
CA VAL A 62 -12.74 13.89 9.09
C VAL A 62 -14.06 13.42 8.47
N GLY A 63 -14.88 14.36 7.97
CA GLY A 63 -16.09 14.06 7.22
C GLY A 63 -15.88 13.82 5.72
N ASP A 64 -14.65 14.00 5.21
CA ASP A 64 -14.33 13.77 3.80
C ASP A 64 -14.17 12.27 3.52
N ARG A 65 -14.73 11.81 2.39
CA ARG A 65 -14.61 10.42 1.96
C ARG A 65 -13.14 10.04 1.72
N GLU A 66 -12.35 10.96 1.17
CA GLU A 66 -10.94 10.71 0.90
C GLU A 66 -10.15 10.47 2.19
N PHE A 67 -10.47 11.19 3.27
CA PHE A 67 -9.87 10.97 4.59
C PHE A 67 -10.20 9.58 5.12
N LEU A 68 -11.47 9.17 5.07
CA LEU A 68 -11.92 7.87 5.57
C LEU A 68 -11.31 6.70 4.77
N GLU A 69 -11.21 6.82 3.46
CA GLU A 69 -10.57 5.83 2.59
C GLU A 69 -9.09 5.68 2.91
N GLN A 70 -8.37 6.80 3.05
CA GLN A 70 -6.94 6.80 3.37
C GLN A 70 -6.67 6.35 4.82
N LEU A 71 -7.60 6.61 5.75
CA LEU A 71 -7.53 6.11 7.13
C LEU A 71 -7.69 4.58 7.19
N HIS A 72 -8.63 4.03 6.44
CA HIS A 72 -8.81 2.58 6.32
C HIS A 72 -7.57 1.91 5.71
N GLU A 73 -6.99 2.53 4.67
CA GLU A 73 -5.74 2.06 4.06
C GLU A 73 -4.58 2.11 5.05
N LEU A 74 -4.42 3.20 5.82
CA LEU A 74 -3.41 3.31 6.87
C LEU A 74 -3.58 2.20 7.93
N GLN A 75 -4.81 1.89 8.33
CA GLN A 75 -5.08 0.82 9.30
C GLN A 75 -4.65 -0.55 8.77
N HIS A 76 -4.90 -0.84 7.48
CA HIS A 76 -4.41 -2.06 6.85
C HIS A 76 -2.88 -2.13 6.89
N LYS A 77 -2.19 -1.03 6.56
CA LYS A 77 -0.71 -0.94 6.60
C LYS A 77 -0.15 -1.13 8.01
N LEU A 78 -0.82 -0.58 9.04
CA LEU A 78 -0.47 -0.80 10.45
C LEU A 78 -0.57 -2.27 10.86
N GLN A 79 -1.64 -2.96 10.44
CA GLN A 79 -1.82 -4.38 10.72
C GLN A 79 -0.76 -5.23 10.00
N PHE A 80 -0.46 -4.87 8.75
CA PHE A 80 0.59 -5.53 7.98
C PHE A 80 1.96 -5.39 8.66
N LEU A 81 2.35 -4.17 9.06
CA LEU A 81 3.62 -3.94 9.78
C LEU A 81 3.73 -4.78 11.05
N LYS A 82 2.67 -4.85 11.85
CA LYS A 82 2.62 -5.71 13.06
C LYS A 82 2.81 -7.19 12.73
N ALA A 83 2.23 -7.66 11.64
CA ALA A 83 2.42 -9.04 11.18
C ALA A 83 3.84 -9.30 10.66
N GLN A 84 4.56 -8.25 10.20
CA GLN A 84 5.93 -8.34 9.72
C GLN A 84 7.00 -8.12 10.79
N GLU A 85 6.64 -7.77 12.03
CA GLU A 85 7.60 -7.54 13.14
C GLU A 85 8.54 -8.73 13.38
N PHE A 86 8.13 -9.96 13.02
CA PHE A 86 8.94 -11.17 13.16
C PHE A 86 9.86 -11.49 11.96
N ARG A 87 9.80 -10.71 10.88
CA ARG A 87 10.56 -10.97 9.64
C ARG A 87 11.85 -10.13 9.51
N ASP A 88 12.18 -9.29 10.48
CA ASP A 88 13.41 -8.48 10.55
C ASP A 88 13.74 -7.71 9.24
N ALA A 89 12.72 -7.29 8.49
CA ALA A 89 12.92 -6.52 7.27
C ALA A 89 13.36 -5.10 7.65
N LYS A 90 14.52 -4.64 7.18
CA LYS A 90 15.00 -3.27 7.48
C LYS A 90 14.02 -2.19 7.02
N ALA A 91 13.37 -2.41 5.87
CA ALA A 91 12.39 -1.48 5.31
C ALA A 91 11.15 -1.28 6.21
N THR A 92 10.79 -2.26 7.04
CA THR A 92 9.68 -2.07 7.99
C THR A 92 10.02 -1.05 9.08
N SER A 93 11.30 -0.92 9.47
CA SER A 93 11.73 0.09 10.44
C SER A 93 11.62 1.52 9.88
N ASP A 94 12.00 1.72 8.62
CA ASP A 94 11.99 3.05 7.98
C ASP A 94 10.56 3.61 7.84
N VAL A 95 9.59 2.73 7.62
CA VAL A 95 8.17 3.09 7.43
C VAL A 95 7.43 3.17 8.77
N HIS A 96 7.86 2.41 9.79
CA HIS A 96 7.20 2.32 11.08
C HIS A 96 6.96 3.69 11.72
N ASP A 97 8.00 4.53 11.79
CA ASP A 97 7.92 5.85 12.41
C ASP A 97 6.94 6.78 11.68
N VAL A 98 6.90 6.71 10.34
CA VAL A 98 5.99 7.52 9.53
C VAL A 98 4.55 7.10 9.79
N ILE A 99 4.28 5.79 9.79
CA ILE A 99 2.93 5.25 10.00
C ILE A 99 2.43 5.50 11.44
N GLU A 100 3.27 5.36 12.46
CA GLU A 100 2.90 5.70 13.84
C GLU A 100 2.66 7.21 14.02
N ASN A 101 3.45 8.07 13.36
CA ASN A 101 3.19 9.51 13.34
C ASN A 101 1.87 9.86 12.67
N LEU A 102 1.52 9.19 11.56
CA LEU A 102 0.23 9.38 10.89
C LEU A 102 -0.94 8.92 11.76
N LYS A 103 -0.80 7.79 12.45
CA LYS A 103 -1.79 7.31 13.44
C LYS A 103 -1.99 8.30 14.57
N TYR A 104 -0.90 8.83 15.14
CA TYR A 104 -0.96 9.84 16.19
C TYR A 104 -1.67 11.11 15.71
N LYS A 105 -1.33 11.59 14.51
CA LYS A 105 -1.95 12.77 13.89
C LYS A 105 -3.42 12.54 13.54
N ALA A 106 -3.80 11.37 13.05
CA ALA A 106 -5.19 11.03 12.80
C ALA A 106 -6.02 11.10 14.08
N GLY A 107 -5.57 10.46 15.17
CA GLY A 107 -6.27 10.48 16.46
C GLY A 107 -6.34 11.88 17.11
N HIS A 108 -5.27 12.68 17.03
CA HIS A 108 -5.30 14.06 17.53
C HIS A 108 -6.07 15.02 16.62
N GLY A 109 -6.09 14.73 15.33
CA GLY A 109 -6.88 15.43 14.33
C GLY A 109 -8.37 15.24 14.58
N GLU A 110 -8.81 14.01 14.85
CA GLU A 110 -10.20 13.73 15.23
C GLU A 110 -10.63 14.55 16.45
N ASP A 111 -9.83 14.55 17.53
CA ASP A 111 -10.21 15.22 18.78
C ASP A 111 -10.26 16.76 18.63
N LYS A 112 -9.26 17.35 17.96
CA LYS A 112 -9.23 18.80 17.70
C LYS A 112 -10.30 19.24 16.70
N ARG A 113 -10.60 18.43 15.68
CA ARG A 113 -11.56 18.79 14.62
C ARG A 113 -13.00 18.55 15.04
N VAL A 114 -13.26 17.52 15.85
CA VAL A 114 -14.56 17.35 16.53
C VAL A 114 -14.81 18.51 17.49
N ALA A 115 -13.81 18.95 18.26
CA ALA A 115 -13.92 20.14 19.10
C ALA A 115 -14.18 21.41 18.27
N THR A 116 -13.48 21.57 17.14
CA THR A 116 -13.67 22.70 16.22
C THR A 116 -15.05 22.69 15.57
N PHE A 117 -15.54 21.52 15.16
CA PHE A 117 -16.88 21.35 14.59
C PHE A 117 -17.98 21.62 15.62
N LYS A 118 -17.83 21.12 16.85
CA LYS A 118 -18.74 21.46 17.97
C LYS A 118 -18.74 22.97 18.24
N ASN A 119 -17.57 23.62 18.28
CA ASN A 119 -17.48 25.08 18.44
C ASN A 119 -18.12 25.84 17.27
N PHE A 120 -17.95 25.38 16.03
CA PHE A 120 -18.57 25.99 14.85
C PHE A 120 -20.10 25.90 14.91
N ILE A 121 -20.66 24.73 15.25
CA ILE A 121 -22.11 24.54 15.42
C ILE A 121 -22.63 25.39 16.59
N PHE A 122 -21.90 25.44 17.69
CA PHE A 122 -22.27 26.23 18.86
C PHE A 122 -22.28 27.73 18.54
N GLN A 123 -21.22 28.25 17.88
CA GLN A 123 -21.14 29.65 17.47
C GLN A 123 -22.27 30.02 16.51
N LYS A 124 -22.54 29.17 15.52
CA LYS A 124 -23.65 29.37 14.56
C LYS A 124 -25.03 29.37 15.23
N ALA A 125 -25.21 28.58 16.30
CA ALA A 125 -26.42 28.60 17.11
C ALA A 125 -26.55 29.89 17.94
N VAL A 126 -25.45 30.35 18.56
CA VAL A 126 -25.39 31.62 19.31
C VAL A 126 -25.69 32.82 18.41
N ASP A 127 -25.11 32.87 17.21
CA ASP A 127 -25.32 33.96 16.25
C ASP A 127 -26.78 34.03 15.77
N LYS A 128 -27.43 32.87 15.58
CA LYS A 128 -28.87 32.80 15.25
C LYS A 128 -29.75 33.32 16.38
N LEU A 129 -29.41 33.03 17.64
CA LEU A 129 -30.15 33.52 18.81
C LEU A 129 -29.96 35.03 19.00
N SER A 130 -28.76 35.55 18.76
CA SER A 130 -28.46 36.99 18.87
C SER A 130 -29.14 37.85 17.80
N ASN A 131 -29.34 37.30 16.59
CA ASN A 131 -30.05 38.02 15.52
C ASN A 131 -31.58 37.97 15.66
N SER A 132 -32.13 37.00 16.41
CA SER A 132 -33.57 36.91 16.68
C SER A 132 -34.05 37.99 17.67
N THR A 133 -33.21 38.43 18.60
CA THR A 133 -33.55 39.46 19.60
C THR A 133 -33.43 40.89 19.08
N ARG A 134 -32.81 41.13 17.93
CA ARG A 134 -32.74 42.46 17.28
C ARG A 134 -33.92 42.80 16.37
N SER A 135 -34.80 41.84 16.06
CA SER A 135 -35.93 42.05 15.13
C SER A 135 -37.26 42.37 15.81
N THR A 136 -37.28 42.56 17.14
CA THR A 136 -38.51 42.84 17.93
C THR A 136 -38.43 44.16 18.72
N SER A 137 -37.69 45.16 18.25
CA SER A 137 -37.71 46.52 18.78
C SER A 137 -37.94 47.52 17.67
#